data_AF-A0A969X137-F1
#
_entry.id   AF-A0A969X137-F1
#
_cell.length_a   1.000
_cell.length_b   1.000
_cell.length_c   1.000
_cell.angle_alpha   90.00
_cell.angle_beta   90.00
_cell.angle_gamma   90.00
#
_symmetry.space_group_name_H-M   'P 1'
#
loop_
_entity.id
_entity.type
_entity.pdbx_description
1 polymer ?
#
loop_
_entity_poly.entity_id
_entity_poly.type
_entity_poly.pdbx_seq_one_letter_code
_entity_poly.pdbx_strand_id
1 'polypeptide(L)'
;FKQTMQVLNGGRVGIAAQALGIAEGAYRNALAYALERQQFGKPIFVNQGISFKLAEMAMRIQAARNLVYEVAWREDAGMSYQLQGAYAKCFAGDVAMWVTTEAVQVLGGYGYTREYPLERMMRDAKITQIYEGTNEIQRLTITNCLRRGEISNYQF
;
A
#
# COMPACT_ATOMS: atom_id res chain seq x y z
N PHE A 1 26.35 11.03 7.48
CA PHE A 1 24.98 11.09 8.07
C PHE A 1 24.00 11.92 7.24
N LYS A 2 24.22 13.23 7.01
CA LYS A 2 23.30 14.07 6.21
C LYS A 2 23.07 13.56 4.76
N GLN A 3 24.13 13.11 4.09
CA GLN A 3 24.04 12.54 2.73
C GLN A 3 23.21 11.25 2.70
N THR A 4 23.36 10.37 3.69
CA THR A 4 22.57 9.13 3.81
C THR A 4 21.08 9.40 3.97
N MET A 5 20.71 10.46 4.72
CA MET A 5 19.31 10.85 4.88
C MET A 5 18.69 11.40 3.60
N GLN A 6 19.47 12.09 2.75
CA GLN A 6 18.98 12.53 1.43
C GLN A 6 18.73 11.34 0.51
N VAL A 7 19.65 10.36 0.48
CA VAL A 7 19.47 9.12 -0.29
C VAL A 7 18.25 8.33 0.20
N LEU A 8 18.08 8.18 1.51
CA LEU A 8 16.92 7.51 2.09
C LEU A 8 15.59 8.25 1.80
N ASN A 9 15.60 9.58 1.69
CA ASN A 9 14.40 10.33 1.33
C ASN A 9 13.95 10.04 -0.11
N GLY A 10 14.89 9.93 -1.06
CA GLY A 10 14.58 9.47 -2.43
C GLY A 10 14.17 7.99 -2.47
N GLY A 11 14.81 7.14 -1.66
CA GLY A 11 14.48 5.70 -1.56
C GLY A 11 13.04 5.42 -1.10
N ARG A 12 12.48 6.27 -0.21
CA ARG A 12 11.11 6.11 0.32
C ARG A 12 10.04 6.03 -0.76
N VAL A 13 10.17 6.77 -1.86
CA VAL A 13 9.18 6.71 -2.96
C VAL A 13 9.24 5.36 -3.67
N GLY A 14 10.44 4.78 -3.79
CA GLY A 14 10.65 3.44 -4.34
C GLY A 14 9.97 2.36 -3.50
N ILE A 15 10.11 2.44 -2.17
CA ILE A 15 9.42 1.51 -1.25
C ILE A 15 7.91 1.65 -1.33
N ALA A 16 7.40 2.88 -1.36
CA ALA A 16 5.97 3.15 -1.46
C ALA A 16 5.40 2.62 -2.80
N ALA A 17 6.12 2.82 -3.91
CA ALA A 17 5.77 2.27 -5.21
C ALA A 17 5.81 0.73 -5.24
N GLN A 18 6.80 0.11 -4.59
CA GLN A 18 6.86 -1.35 -4.45
C GLN A 18 5.65 -1.88 -3.69
N ALA A 19 5.32 -1.28 -2.54
CA ALA A 19 4.15 -1.67 -1.75
C ALA A 19 2.84 -1.52 -2.55
N LEU A 20 2.69 -0.42 -3.29
CA LEU A 20 1.57 -0.20 -4.18
C LEU A 20 1.46 -1.31 -5.26
N GLY A 21 2.56 -1.66 -5.91
CA GLY A 21 2.58 -2.72 -6.92
C GLY A 21 2.19 -4.10 -6.36
N ILE A 22 2.63 -4.42 -5.13
CA ILE A 22 2.22 -5.64 -4.42
C ILE A 22 0.70 -5.62 -4.16
N ALA A 23 0.16 -4.50 -3.65
CA ALA A 23 -1.28 -4.36 -3.39
C ALA A 23 -2.10 -4.55 -4.68
N GLU A 24 -1.71 -3.88 -5.76
CA GLU A 24 -2.39 -3.95 -7.07
C GLU A 24 -2.35 -5.34 -7.69
N GLY A 25 -1.21 -6.04 -7.59
CA GLY A 25 -1.12 -7.41 -8.07
C GLY A 25 -1.98 -8.37 -7.26
N ALA A 26 -2.02 -8.23 -5.94
CA ALA A 26 -2.84 -9.08 -5.07
C ALA A 26 -4.33 -8.86 -5.30
N TYR A 27 -4.75 -7.59 -5.43
CA TYR A 27 -6.12 -7.21 -5.77
C TYR A 27 -6.56 -7.81 -7.11
N ARG A 28 -5.73 -7.74 -8.16
CA ARG A 28 -6.06 -8.33 -9.48
C ARG A 28 -6.29 -9.83 -9.40
N ASN A 29 -5.44 -10.56 -8.67
CA ASN A 29 -5.62 -12.00 -8.46
C ASN A 29 -6.92 -12.30 -7.70
N ALA A 30 -7.21 -11.55 -6.63
CA ALA A 30 -8.43 -11.71 -5.84
C ALA A 30 -9.70 -11.40 -6.64
N LEU A 31 -9.70 -10.32 -7.42
CA LEU A 31 -10.83 -9.93 -8.25
C LEU A 31 -11.11 -10.97 -9.34
N ALA A 32 -10.07 -11.41 -10.07
CA ALA A 32 -10.21 -12.43 -11.11
C ALA A 32 -10.79 -13.73 -10.52
N TYR A 33 -10.20 -14.21 -9.43
CA TYR A 33 -10.70 -15.40 -8.75
C TYR A 33 -12.15 -15.24 -8.27
N ALA A 34 -12.52 -14.08 -7.71
CA ALA A 34 -13.87 -13.85 -7.23
C ALA A 34 -14.94 -13.85 -8.35
N LEU A 35 -14.57 -13.40 -9.55
CA LEU A 35 -15.45 -13.37 -10.72
C LEU A 35 -15.60 -14.76 -11.36
N GLU A 36 -14.59 -15.62 -11.26
CA GLU A 36 -14.59 -16.96 -11.86
C GLU A 36 -15.09 -18.05 -10.91
N ARG A 37 -14.69 -18.00 -9.64
CA ARG A 37 -14.99 -19.03 -8.65
C ARG A 37 -16.48 -19.07 -8.35
N GLN A 38 -17.11 -20.21 -8.58
CA GLN A 38 -18.52 -20.43 -8.25
C GLN A 38 -18.69 -21.18 -6.92
N GLN A 39 -19.58 -20.65 -6.07
CA GLN A 39 -20.15 -21.36 -4.92
C GLN A 39 -21.61 -20.97 -4.77
N PHE A 40 -22.43 -21.90 -4.27
CA PHE A 40 -23.87 -21.68 -4.12
C PHE A 40 -24.53 -21.24 -5.45
N GLY A 41 -24.08 -21.83 -6.57
CA GLY A 41 -24.65 -21.61 -7.90
C GLY A 41 -24.31 -20.29 -8.59
N LYS A 42 -23.38 -19.48 -8.06
CA LYS A 42 -23.01 -18.18 -8.63
C LYS A 42 -21.54 -17.82 -8.35
N PRO A 43 -20.94 -16.88 -9.11
CA PRO A 43 -19.65 -16.31 -8.77
C PRO A 43 -19.62 -15.76 -7.34
N ILE A 44 -18.53 -16.00 -6.60
CA ILE A 44 -18.41 -15.53 -5.21
C ILE A 44 -18.38 -14.00 -5.11
N PHE A 45 -18.04 -13.30 -6.19
CA PHE A 45 -18.13 -11.84 -6.30
C PHE A 45 -19.53 -11.30 -5.95
N VAL A 46 -20.60 -12.03 -6.26
CA VAL A 46 -21.98 -11.59 -5.98
C VAL A 46 -22.30 -11.60 -4.47
N ASN A 47 -21.47 -12.27 -3.66
CA ASN A 47 -21.64 -12.26 -2.22
C ASN A 47 -21.10 -10.95 -1.64
N GLN A 48 -21.96 -10.18 -0.97
CA GLN A 48 -21.63 -8.85 -0.42
C GLN A 48 -20.36 -8.86 0.46
N GLY A 49 -20.17 -9.92 1.26
CA GLY A 49 -18.95 -10.08 2.07
C GLY A 49 -17.65 -10.14 1.27
N ILE A 50 -17.69 -10.56 0.00
CA ILE A 50 -16.55 -10.58 -0.93
C ILE A 50 -16.48 -9.26 -1.73
N SER A 51 -17.59 -8.81 -2.31
CA SER A 51 -17.58 -7.57 -3.10
C SER A 51 -17.21 -6.34 -2.28
N PHE A 52 -17.61 -6.26 -1.00
CA PHE A 52 -17.24 -5.16 -0.12
C PHE A 52 -15.73 -5.15 0.17
N LYS A 53 -15.12 -6.33 0.39
CA LYS A 53 -13.66 -6.44 0.54
C LYS A 53 -12.93 -5.94 -0.70
N LEU A 54 -13.38 -6.36 -1.89
CA LEU A 54 -12.80 -5.92 -3.16
C LEU A 54 -12.98 -4.41 -3.39
N ALA A 55 -14.13 -3.85 -3.03
CA ALA A 55 -14.36 -2.41 -3.11
C ALA A 55 -13.42 -1.64 -2.16
N GLU A 56 -13.25 -2.11 -0.92
CA GLU A 56 -12.35 -1.47 0.04
C GLU A 56 -10.87 -1.60 -0.37
N MET A 57 -10.45 -2.75 -0.92
CA MET A 57 -9.13 -2.91 -1.52
C MET A 57 -8.89 -1.86 -2.61
N ALA A 58 -9.83 -1.70 -3.54
CA ALA A 58 -9.70 -0.74 -4.64
C ALA A 58 -9.59 0.71 -4.13
N MET A 59 -10.42 1.11 -3.17
CA MET A 59 -10.37 2.46 -2.58
C MET A 59 -9.03 2.74 -1.89
N ARG A 60 -8.54 1.80 -1.08
CA ARG A 60 -7.26 1.93 -0.37
C ARG A 60 -6.08 2.01 -1.34
N ILE A 61 -6.09 1.18 -2.38
CA ILE A 61 -5.07 1.21 -3.45
C ILE A 61 -5.08 2.56 -4.15
N GLN A 62 -6.25 3.09 -4.52
CA GLN A 62 -6.33 4.39 -5.17
C GLN A 62 -5.78 5.52 -4.28
N ALA A 63 -6.11 5.50 -2.98
CA ALA A 63 -5.57 6.47 -2.03
C ALA A 63 -4.05 6.36 -1.91
N ALA A 64 -3.50 5.13 -1.82
CA ALA A 64 -2.06 4.90 -1.77
C ALA A 64 -1.37 5.36 -3.06
N ARG A 65 -1.96 5.08 -4.23
CA ARG A 65 -1.46 5.52 -5.53
C ARG A 65 -1.34 7.04 -5.59
N ASN A 66 -2.36 7.76 -5.14
CA ASN A 66 -2.34 9.22 -5.12
C ASN A 66 -1.19 9.76 -4.26
N LEU A 67 -0.95 9.19 -3.08
CA LEU A 67 0.18 9.61 -2.23
C LEU A 67 1.54 9.33 -2.89
N VAL A 68 1.71 8.17 -3.51
CA VAL A 68 2.96 7.83 -4.22
C VAL A 68 3.21 8.81 -5.37
N TYR A 69 2.18 9.10 -6.17
CA TYR A 69 2.31 10.00 -7.32
C TYR A 69 2.46 11.46 -6.91
N GLU A 70 1.88 11.89 -5.78
CA GLU A 70 2.13 13.24 -5.24
C GLU A 70 3.62 13.42 -4.92
N VAL A 71 4.27 12.42 -4.32
CA VAL A 71 5.71 12.49 -4.01
C VAL A 71 6.54 12.60 -5.28
N ALA A 72 6.27 11.74 -6.27
CA ALA A 72 6.97 11.77 -7.55
C ALA A 72 6.81 13.13 -8.24
N TRP A 73 5.59 13.66 -8.30
CA TRP A 73 5.32 14.97 -8.88
C TRP A 73 6.05 16.11 -8.15
N ARG A 74 6.07 16.09 -6.81
CA ARG A 74 6.80 17.09 -6.01
C ARG A 74 8.29 17.01 -6.24
N GLU A 75 8.84 15.81 -6.38
CA GLU A 75 10.25 15.58 -6.69
C GLU A 75 10.60 16.17 -8.07
N ASP A 76 9.82 15.85 -9.11
CA ASP A 76 9.98 16.42 -10.45
C ASP A 76 9.86 17.95 -10.48
N ALA A 77 9.00 18.51 -9.62
CA ALA A 77 8.80 19.95 -9.48
C ALA A 77 9.85 20.64 -8.59
N GLY A 78 10.83 19.92 -8.04
CA GLY A 78 11.85 20.47 -7.13
C GLY A 78 11.29 20.97 -5.80
N MET A 79 10.11 20.50 -5.40
CA MET A 79 9.43 20.88 -4.17
C MET A 79 9.87 19.98 -3.01
N SER A 80 9.77 20.48 -1.77
CA SER A 80 9.94 19.61 -0.59
C SER A 80 8.85 18.55 -0.55
N TYR A 81 9.28 17.30 -0.36
CA TYR A 81 8.41 16.12 -0.30
C TYR A 81 8.67 15.25 0.93
N GLN A 82 9.39 15.75 1.94
CA GLN A 82 9.76 14.94 3.12
C GLN A 82 8.52 14.38 3.84
N LEU A 83 7.50 15.21 4.05
CA LEU A 83 6.27 14.82 4.72
C LEU A 83 5.44 13.86 3.86
N GLN A 84 5.28 14.18 2.58
CA GLN A 84 4.53 13.38 1.62
C GLN A 84 5.19 12.01 1.40
N GLY A 85 6.52 11.95 1.36
CA GLY A 85 7.28 10.70 1.29
C GLY A 85 7.04 9.81 2.50
N ALA A 86 6.96 10.39 3.70
CA ALA A 86 6.62 9.65 4.91
C ALA A 86 5.16 9.16 4.90
N TYR A 87 4.21 9.99 4.43
CA TYR A 87 2.81 9.57 4.22
C TYR A 87 2.71 8.41 3.24
N ALA A 88 3.30 8.56 2.05
CA ALA A 88 3.25 7.56 0.99
C ALA A 88 3.85 6.23 1.46
N LYS A 89 5.06 6.25 2.04
CA LYS A 89 5.73 5.02 2.48
C LYS A 89 4.96 4.31 3.59
N CYS A 90 4.50 5.06 4.59
CA CYS A 90 3.76 4.49 5.71
C CYS A 90 2.42 3.89 5.23
N PHE A 91 1.63 4.68 4.52
CA PHE A 91 0.28 4.30 4.11
C PHE A 91 0.30 3.19 3.05
N ALA A 92 1.16 3.28 2.04
CA ALA A 92 1.26 2.23 1.02
C ALA A 92 1.70 0.89 1.62
N GLY A 93 2.63 0.88 2.58
CA GLY A 93 3.02 -0.33 3.30
C GLY A 93 1.89 -0.95 4.12
N ASP A 94 1.12 -0.13 4.84
CA ASP A 94 -0.06 -0.60 5.59
C ASP A 94 -1.17 -1.12 4.64
N VAL A 95 -1.39 -0.44 3.51
CA VAL A 95 -2.34 -0.86 2.47
C VAL A 95 -1.91 -2.18 1.83
N ALA A 96 -0.63 -2.35 1.48
CA ALA A 96 -0.15 -3.59 0.89
C ALA A 96 -0.37 -4.80 1.81
N MET A 97 -0.07 -4.66 3.11
CA MET A 97 -0.28 -5.73 4.08
C MET A 97 -1.77 -6.05 4.26
N TRP A 98 -2.61 -5.02 4.33
CA TRP A 98 -4.07 -5.21 4.47
C TRP A 98 -4.66 -5.88 3.23
N VAL A 99 -4.37 -5.35 2.04
CA VAL A 99 -4.89 -5.87 0.76
C VAL A 99 -4.44 -7.31 0.53
N THR A 100 -3.18 -7.65 0.81
CA THR A 100 -2.69 -9.01 0.59
C THR A 100 -3.34 -10.02 1.54
N THR A 101 -3.55 -9.65 2.81
CA THR A 101 -4.28 -10.49 3.76
C THR A 101 -5.74 -10.71 3.33
N GLU A 102 -6.42 -9.65 2.89
CA GLU A 102 -7.80 -9.74 2.41
C GLU A 102 -7.91 -10.53 1.10
N ALA A 103 -6.94 -10.37 0.19
CA ALA A 103 -6.85 -11.16 -1.02
C ALA A 103 -6.73 -12.66 -0.71
N VAL A 104 -5.86 -13.03 0.24
CA VAL A 104 -5.75 -14.43 0.71
C VAL A 104 -7.10 -14.93 1.23
N GLN A 105 -7.83 -14.11 2.00
CA GLN A 105 -9.16 -14.47 2.49
C GLN A 105 -10.19 -14.67 1.38
N VAL A 106 -10.14 -13.89 0.29
CA VAL A 106 -11.03 -14.05 -0.88
C VAL A 106 -10.79 -15.39 -1.59
N LEU A 107 -9.53 -15.85 -1.66
CA LEU A 107 -9.20 -17.16 -2.25
C LEU A 107 -9.42 -18.34 -1.28
N GLY A 108 -9.57 -18.05 0.02
CA GLY A 108 -9.67 -19.07 1.06
C GLY A 108 -8.39 -19.93 1.12
N GLY A 109 -8.54 -21.26 1.15
CA GLY A 109 -7.39 -22.18 1.21
C GLY A 109 -6.40 -21.98 0.05
N TYR A 110 -6.88 -21.69 -1.16
CA TYR A 110 -6.04 -21.43 -2.33
C TYR A 110 -5.17 -20.17 -2.18
N GLY A 111 -5.56 -19.22 -1.32
CA GLY A 111 -4.75 -18.05 -1.03
C GLY A 111 -3.48 -18.37 -0.23
N TYR A 112 -3.47 -19.51 0.47
CA TYR A 112 -2.34 -20.02 1.26
C TYR A 112 -1.50 -21.08 0.52
N THR A 113 -1.95 -21.55 -0.64
CA THR A 113 -1.17 -22.51 -1.45
C THR A 113 -0.22 -21.77 -2.39
N ARG A 114 0.76 -22.49 -2.94
CA ARG A 114 1.70 -21.95 -3.95
C ARG A 114 1.13 -21.93 -5.37
N GLU A 115 -0.09 -22.42 -5.57
CA GLU A 115 -0.76 -22.38 -6.88
C GLU A 115 -1.10 -20.94 -7.28
N TYR A 116 -1.39 -20.09 -6.29
CA TYR A 116 -1.59 -18.66 -6.47
C TYR A 116 -0.46 -17.89 -5.80
N PRO A 117 -0.07 -16.72 -6.33
CA PRO A 117 1.07 -15.98 -5.79
C PRO A 117 0.77 -15.29 -4.44
N LEU A 118 -0.46 -15.35 -3.91
CA LEU A 118 -0.90 -14.50 -2.80
C LEU A 118 -0.18 -14.75 -1.49
N GLU A 119 0.15 -16.00 -1.14
CA GLU A 119 0.94 -16.30 0.07
C GLU A 119 2.30 -15.59 0.02
N ARG A 120 2.93 -15.59 -1.16
CA ARG A 120 4.21 -14.93 -1.38
C ARG A 120 4.05 -13.43 -1.31
N MET A 121 3.04 -12.88 -1.99
CA MET A 121 2.75 -11.44 -1.99
C MET A 121 2.45 -10.91 -0.59
N MET A 122 1.78 -11.69 0.27
CA MET A 122 1.54 -11.33 1.67
C MET A 122 2.86 -11.22 2.46
N ARG A 123 3.79 -12.17 2.26
CA ARG A 123 5.12 -12.11 2.87
C ARG A 123 5.94 -10.93 2.32
N ASP A 124 5.87 -10.69 1.01
CA ASP A 124 6.55 -9.58 0.34
C ASP A 124 6.00 -8.22 0.82
N ALA A 125 4.69 -8.11 1.04
CA ALA A 125 4.08 -6.88 1.57
C ALA A 125 4.63 -6.54 2.96
N LYS A 126 4.86 -7.55 3.81
CA LYS A 126 5.31 -7.31 5.19
C LYS A 126 6.66 -6.60 5.26
N ILE A 127 7.58 -6.93 4.35
CA ILE A 127 8.91 -6.32 4.38
C ILE A 127 8.82 -4.81 4.19
N THR A 128 7.88 -4.31 3.38
CA THR A 128 7.70 -2.86 3.11
C THR A 128 7.37 -2.04 4.36
N GLN A 129 6.83 -2.66 5.41
CA GLN A 129 6.57 -2.01 6.70
C GLN A 129 7.84 -1.91 7.58
N ILE A 130 8.93 -2.60 7.23
CA ILE A 130 10.10 -2.81 8.09
C ILE A 130 11.35 -2.12 7.53
N TYR A 131 11.76 -2.43 6.31
CA TYR A 131 13.03 -1.92 5.78
C TYR A 131 12.95 -0.47 5.29
N GLU A 132 14.11 0.19 5.20
CA GLU A 132 14.25 1.62 4.86
C GLU A 132 13.39 2.56 5.74
N GLY A 133 13.31 2.19 7.03
CA GLY A 133 12.61 2.91 8.08
C GLY A 133 11.21 2.36 8.30
N THR A 134 10.99 1.73 9.44
CA THR A 134 9.70 1.09 9.78
C THR A 134 8.54 2.08 9.72
N ASN A 135 7.30 1.58 9.66
CA ASN A 135 6.14 2.46 9.66
C ASN A 135 6.04 3.32 10.94
N GLU A 136 6.52 2.83 12.08
CA GLU A 136 6.62 3.61 13.32
C GLU A 136 7.63 4.76 13.18
N ILE A 137 8.77 4.53 12.53
CA ILE A 137 9.75 5.58 12.22
C ILE A 137 9.16 6.61 11.25
N GLN A 138 8.35 6.20 10.27
CA GLN A 138 7.65 7.15 9.41
C GLN A 138 6.62 7.98 10.18
N ARG A 139 5.87 7.36 11.10
CA ARG A 139 4.96 8.10 12.00
C ARG A 139 5.72 9.10 12.87
N LEU A 140 6.89 8.76 13.39
CA LEU A 140 7.76 9.71 14.09
C LEU A 140 8.23 10.85 13.17
N THR A 141 8.56 10.55 11.91
CA THR A 141 8.93 11.57 10.91
C THR A 141 7.77 12.53 10.66
N ILE A 142 6.56 11.99 10.47
CA ILE A 142 5.32 12.76 10.32
C ILE A 142 5.11 13.66 11.55
N THR A 143 5.15 13.10 12.75
CA THR A 143 4.98 13.87 14.00
C THR A 143 5.99 15.02 14.11
N ASN A 144 7.23 14.79 13.70
CA ASN A 144 8.26 15.84 13.71
C ASN A 144 8.00 16.95 12.70
N CYS A 145 7.52 16.63 11.49
CA CYS A 145 7.09 17.62 10.49
C CYS A 145 5.89 18.42 11.01
N LEU A 146 4.87 17.76 11.55
CA LEU A 146 3.69 18.42 12.12
C LEU A 146 4.06 19.37 13.26
N ARG A 147 4.98 18.97 14.15
CA ARG A 147 5.48 19.83 15.23
C ARG A 147 6.15 21.11 14.72
N ARG A 148 6.69 21.11 13.50
CA ARG A 148 7.32 22.27 12.85
C ARG A 148 6.32 23.13 12.08
N GLY A 149 5.03 22.77 12.06
CA GLY A 149 4.02 23.46 11.27
C GLY A 149 4.05 23.09 9.79
N GLU A 150 4.76 22.02 9.41
CA GLU A 150 4.69 21.46 8.06
C GLU A 150 3.37 20.70 7.95
N ILE A 151 2.28 21.40 7.70
CA ILE A 151 0.97 20.82 7.40
C ILE A 151 0.80 20.90 5.89
N SER A 152 0.32 19.81 5.28
CA SER A 152 -0.25 19.83 3.93
C SER A 152 -1.08 21.11 3.76
N ASN A 153 -0.78 21.93 2.74
CA ASN A 153 -1.37 23.19 2.21
C ASN A 153 -2.69 23.80 2.77
N TYR A 154 -3.43 23.13 3.65
CA TYR A 154 -4.48 23.64 4.49
C TYR A 154 -3.89 24.55 5.57
N GLN A 155 -3.85 25.85 5.29
CA GLN A 155 -3.73 26.86 6.34
C GLN A 155 -5.02 26.82 7.16
N PHE A 156 -4.91 26.57 8.47
CA PHE A 156 -5.96 26.85 9.46
C PHE A 156 -5.68 28.20 10.10
#